data_AF-A0A929SQZ3-F1
#
_entry.id   AF-A0A929SQZ3-F1
#
_cell.length_a   1.000
_cell.length_b   1.000
_cell.length_c   1.000
_cell.angle_alpha   90.00
_cell.angle_beta   90.00
_cell.angle_gamma   90.00
#
_symmetry.space_group_name_H-M   'P 1'
#
loop_
_entity.id
_entity.type
_entity.pdbx_description
1 polymer ?
#
loop_
_entity_poly.entity_id
_entity_poly.type
_entity_poly.pdbx_seq_one_letter_code
_entity_poly.pdbx_strand_id
1 'polypeptide(L)'
;MQHLGTLRQKKAEVVAERKLHIYIFNLQYAEDKFKTHSETLDFLEKLNFTVNPYRKVVSNIADAITKIEEIGSMRQDLSFGIDGAVIKVNDLEYREILGTTEKYPKWAVAYKYPPQQVETIIEKIELNVRKNRGYNSTCSI
;
A
#
# COMPACT_ATOMS: atom_id res chain seq x y z
N MET A 1 12.78 -3.73 4.72
CA MET A 1 12.53 -4.84 5.68
C MET A 1 12.56 -4.41 7.17
N GLN A 2 12.79 -3.12 7.52
CA GLN A 2 13.04 -2.70 8.90
C GLN A 2 11.80 -2.28 9.75
N HIS A 3 10.62 -2.07 9.16
CA HIS A 3 9.48 -1.48 9.88
C HIS A 3 8.65 -2.49 10.70
N LEU A 4 8.41 -3.71 10.18
CA LEU A 4 7.55 -4.69 10.85
C LEU A 4 8.16 -5.25 12.16
N GLY A 5 9.48 -5.44 12.19
CA GLY A 5 10.19 -5.89 13.39
C GLY A 5 10.19 -4.86 14.52
N THR A 6 10.00 -3.58 14.16
CA THR A 6 9.95 -2.48 15.12
C THR A 6 8.61 -2.44 15.84
N LEU A 7 7.48 -2.55 15.14
CA LEU A 7 6.15 -2.51 15.76
C LEU A 7 5.89 -3.70 16.71
N ARG A 8 6.63 -4.80 16.53
CA ARG A 8 6.47 -6.04 17.32
C ARG A 8 7.44 -6.13 18.50
N GLN A 9 8.05 -5.01 18.90
CA GLN A 9 8.92 -4.99 20.09
C GLN A 9 8.08 -5.05 21.37
N LYS A 10 8.56 -5.82 22.36
CA LYS A 10 7.91 -5.94 23.67
C LYS A 10 8.02 -4.66 24.49
N LYS A 11 9.09 -3.89 24.28
CA LYS A 11 9.39 -2.63 24.99
C LYS A 11 8.99 -1.45 24.11
N ALA A 12 8.07 -0.61 24.61
CA ALA A 12 7.53 0.53 23.86
C ALA A 12 8.60 1.60 23.60
N GLU A 13 9.60 1.72 24.46
CA GLU A 13 10.70 2.68 24.36
C GLU A 13 11.50 2.46 23.07
N VAL A 14 11.76 1.18 22.74
CA VAL A 14 12.48 0.79 21.51
C VAL A 14 11.70 1.16 20.25
N VAL A 15 10.36 1.15 20.33
CA VAL A 15 9.48 1.57 19.23
C VAL A 15 9.50 3.10 19.09
N ALA A 16 9.47 3.83 20.21
CA ALA A 16 9.47 5.29 20.23
C ALA A 16 10.74 5.89 19.60
N GLU A 17 11.91 5.28 19.84
CA GLU A 17 13.19 5.70 19.24
C GLU A 17 13.19 5.68 17.70
N ARG A 18 12.30 4.89 17.09
CA ARG A 18 12.29 4.61 15.65
C ARG A 18 11.48 5.62 14.84
N LYS A 19 10.85 6.60 15.51
CA LYS A 19 10.13 7.72 14.90
C LYS A 19 9.20 7.28 13.77
N LEU A 20 8.37 6.27 14.04
CA LEU A 20 7.44 5.73 13.06
C LEU A 20 6.35 6.77 12.74
N HIS A 21 6.03 6.88 11.45
CA HIS A 21 4.92 7.67 10.95
C HIS A 21 3.87 6.75 10.32
N ILE A 22 2.60 7.17 10.40
CA ILE A 22 1.46 6.45 9.86
C ILE A 22 0.60 7.37 9.00
N TYR A 23 0.06 6.83 7.92
CA TYR A 23 -1.02 7.44 7.15
C TYR A 23 -2.27 6.57 7.27
N ILE A 24 -3.37 7.19 7.69
CA ILE A 24 -4.68 6.55 7.73
C ILE A 24 -5.31 6.66 6.34
N PHE A 25 -5.84 5.54 5.85
CA PHE A 25 -6.39 5.43 4.49
C PHE A 25 -7.81 4.83 4.46
N ASN A 26 -8.37 4.44 5.60
CA ASN A 26 -9.72 3.90 5.69
C ASN A 26 -10.32 4.10 7.07
N LEU A 27 -11.58 4.51 7.10
CA LEU A 27 -12.43 4.44 8.27
C LEU A 27 -13.25 3.15 8.18
N GLN A 28 -13.11 2.26 9.17
CA GLN A 28 -13.79 0.97 9.14
C GLN A 28 -15.19 1.02 9.76
N TYR A 29 -15.37 1.86 10.77
CA TYR A 29 -16.61 2.01 11.51
C TYR A 29 -16.69 3.42 12.08
N ALA A 30 -17.89 4.01 12.00
CA ALA A 30 -18.28 5.22 12.69
C ALA A 30 -19.80 5.20 12.90
N GLU A 31 -20.27 5.89 13.94
CA GLU A 31 -21.70 6.08 14.17
C GLU A 31 -22.30 7.07 13.16
N ASP A 32 -21.49 8.06 12.75
CA ASP A 32 -21.84 9.01 11.70
C ASP A 32 -21.98 8.30 10.34
N LYS A 33 -22.99 8.73 9.58
CA LYS A 33 -23.22 8.23 8.21
C LYS A 33 -22.49 9.10 7.20
N PHE A 34 -21.58 8.49 6.46
CA PHE A 34 -20.89 9.11 5.33
C PHE A 34 -21.45 8.56 4.02
N LYS A 35 -21.44 9.37 2.96
CA LYS A 35 -21.83 8.92 1.61
C LYS A 35 -20.63 8.49 0.81
N THR A 36 -19.49 9.16 1.01
CA THR A 36 -18.27 8.94 0.23
C THR A 36 -17.07 8.64 1.10
N HIS A 37 -16.13 7.89 0.54
CA HIS A 37 -14.84 7.62 1.17
C HIS A 37 -14.02 8.90 1.36
N SER A 38 -14.07 9.84 0.42
CA SER A 38 -13.45 11.16 0.60
C SER A 38 -13.92 11.86 1.88
N GLU A 39 -15.23 11.88 2.15
CA GLU A 39 -15.77 12.47 3.39
C GLU A 39 -15.23 11.77 4.63
N THR A 40 -15.06 10.44 4.60
CA THR A 40 -14.48 9.71 5.75
C THR A 40 -13.03 10.11 6.03
N LEU A 41 -12.25 10.40 4.99
CA LEU A 41 -10.86 10.85 5.14
C LEU A 41 -10.79 12.31 5.61
N ASP A 42 -11.66 13.17 5.08
CA ASP A 42 -11.75 14.57 5.52
C ASP A 42 -12.22 14.67 6.98
N PHE A 43 -13.10 13.77 7.41
CA PHE A 43 -13.50 13.63 8.82
C PHE A 43 -12.33 13.21 9.71
N LEU A 44 -11.55 12.20 9.31
CA LEU A 44 -10.35 11.78 10.04
C LEU A 44 -9.31 12.90 10.15
N GLU A 45 -9.14 13.69 9.10
CA GLU A 45 -8.26 14.86 9.09
C GLU A 45 -8.72 15.93 10.10
N LYS A 46 -10.03 16.20 10.19
CA LYS A 46 -10.61 17.10 11.21
C LYS A 46 -10.37 16.61 12.65
N LEU A 47 -10.23 15.30 12.84
CA LEU A 47 -9.90 14.68 14.13
C LEU A 47 -8.38 14.65 14.41
N ASN A 48 -7.56 15.32 13.60
CA ASN A 48 -6.10 15.34 13.67
C ASN A 48 -5.43 13.98 13.40
N PHE A 49 -6.11 13.05 12.73
CA PHE A 49 -5.42 11.88 12.18
C PHE A 49 -4.63 12.26 10.93
N THR A 50 -3.40 11.75 10.84
CA THR A 50 -2.58 11.90 9.64
C THR A 50 -3.15 11.06 8.50
N VAL A 51 -3.85 11.69 7.56
CA VAL A 51 -4.36 11.05 6.33
C VAL A 51 -3.36 11.21 5.18
N ASN A 52 -3.43 10.32 4.19
CA ASN A 52 -2.54 10.41 3.02
C ASN A 52 -2.82 11.72 2.24
N PRO A 53 -1.81 12.62 2.08
CA PRO A 53 -1.98 13.87 1.36
C PRO A 53 -2.03 13.67 -0.17
N TYR A 54 -1.53 12.54 -0.68
CA TYR A 54 -1.51 12.22 -2.11
C TYR A 54 -2.78 11.45 -2.52
N ARG A 55 -3.95 12.01 -2.21
CA ARG A 55 -5.28 11.48 -2.60
C ARG A 55 -5.98 12.44 -3.56
N LYS A 56 -6.76 11.91 -4.51
CA LYS A 56 -7.58 12.71 -5.42
C LYS A 56 -8.86 11.97 -5.76
N VAL A 57 -10.00 12.67 -5.66
CA VAL A 57 -11.27 12.18 -6.20
C VAL A 57 -11.29 12.47 -7.70
N VAL A 58 -11.64 11.46 -8.49
CA VAL A 58 -11.69 11.53 -9.96
C VAL A 58 -13.03 11.01 -10.44
N SER A 59 -13.51 11.52 -11.57
CA SER A 59 -14.85 11.20 -12.09
C SER A 59 -14.85 10.12 -13.17
N ASN A 60 -13.68 9.75 -13.70
CA ASN A 60 -13.54 8.74 -14.73
C ASN A 60 -12.19 8.00 -14.63
N ILE A 61 -12.07 6.89 -15.37
CA ILE A 61 -10.88 6.05 -15.34
C ILE A 61 -9.64 6.71 -15.98
N ALA A 62 -9.83 7.58 -16.99
CA ALA A 62 -8.71 8.27 -17.63
C ALA A 62 -8.00 9.18 -16.62
N ASP A 63 -8.76 9.97 -15.86
CA ASP A 63 -8.22 10.80 -14.78
C ASP A 63 -7.54 9.98 -13.67
N ALA A 64 -8.08 8.79 -13.37
CA ALA A 64 -7.46 7.87 -12.42
C ALA A 64 -6.09 7.39 -12.92
N ILE A 65 -5.99 7.01 -14.20
CA ILE A 65 -4.74 6.58 -14.84
C ILE A 65 -3.72 7.72 -14.85
N THR A 66 -4.12 8.92 -15.31
CA THR A 66 -3.26 10.10 -15.27
C THR A 66 -2.75 10.36 -13.85
N LYS A 67 -3.61 10.23 -12.84
CA LYS A 67 -3.17 10.43 -11.45
C LYS A 67 -2.18 9.36 -10.97
N ILE A 68 -2.36 8.11 -11.39
CA ILE A 68 -1.42 7.02 -11.10
C ILE A 68 -0.05 7.32 -11.72
N GLU A 69 -0.02 7.83 -12.94
CA GLU A 69 1.23 8.20 -13.63
C GLU A 69 1.92 9.36 -12.92
N GLU A 70 1.17 10.40 -12.51
CA GLU A 70 1.70 11.51 -11.70
C GLU A 70 2.30 11.03 -10.38
N ILE A 71 1.63 10.14 -9.65
CA ILE A 71 2.15 9.57 -8.40
C ILE A 71 3.41 8.74 -8.67
N GLY A 72 3.44 8.02 -9.79
CA GLY A 72 4.57 7.20 -10.20
C GLY A 72 5.81 8.03 -10.54
N SER A 73 5.63 9.18 -11.19
CA SER A 73 6.74 10.06 -11.58
C SER A 73 7.39 10.75 -10.37
N MET A 74 6.61 11.13 -9.36
CA MET A 74 7.12 11.74 -8.12
C MET A 74 7.62 10.72 -7.09
N ARG A 75 7.59 9.40 -7.40
CA ARG A 75 7.89 8.33 -6.44
C ARG A 75 9.25 8.49 -5.75
N GLN A 76 10.25 9.01 -6.44
CA GLN A 76 11.61 9.24 -5.90
C GLN A 76 11.70 10.48 -5.01
N ASP A 77 10.77 11.42 -5.14
CA ASP A 77 10.72 12.67 -4.39
C ASP A 77 9.93 12.55 -3.08
N LEU A 78 9.17 11.47 -2.92
CA LEU A 78 8.40 11.20 -1.71
C LEU A 78 9.32 10.90 -0.54
N SER A 79 8.97 11.43 0.64
CA SER A 79 9.66 11.15 1.91
C SER A 79 9.51 9.70 2.39
N PHE A 80 8.77 8.87 1.66
CA PHE A 80 8.54 7.46 1.95
C PHE A 80 8.45 6.66 0.66
N GLY A 81 8.90 5.40 0.72
CA GLY A 81 8.79 4.48 -0.41
C GLY A 81 7.36 4.03 -0.64
N ILE A 82 6.87 4.20 -1.87
CA ILE A 82 5.64 3.57 -2.36
C ILE A 82 5.97 2.45 -3.35
N ASP A 83 5.06 1.49 -3.52
CA ASP A 83 5.18 0.42 -4.51
C ASP A 83 4.05 0.43 -5.55
N GLY A 84 3.15 1.41 -5.45
CA GLY A 84 1.95 1.50 -6.26
C GLY A 84 0.99 2.57 -5.77
N ALA A 85 -0.15 2.65 -6.46
CA ALA A 85 -1.30 3.48 -6.09
C ALA A 85 -2.54 2.59 -5.96
N VAL A 86 -3.54 3.04 -5.19
CA VAL A 86 -4.79 2.28 -4.99
C VAL A 86 -5.96 3.07 -5.53
N ILE A 87 -6.69 2.49 -6.48
CA ILE A 87 -7.97 3.02 -6.95
C ILE A 87 -9.06 2.42 -6.07
N LYS A 88 -9.98 3.26 -5.59
CA LYS A 88 -11.14 2.84 -4.81
C LYS A 88 -12.41 3.50 -5.32
N VAL A 89 -13.51 2.76 -5.34
CA VAL A 89 -14.85 3.34 -5.55
C VAL A 89 -15.12 4.34 -4.43
N ASN A 90 -15.52 5.57 -4.77
CA ASN A 90 -15.68 6.62 -3.77
C ASN A 90 -17.01 6.52 -3.02
N ASP A 91 -18.08 6.15 -3.72
CA ASP A 91 -19.41 5.95 -3.12
C ASP A 91 -19.43 4.73 -2.19
N LEU A 92 -19.82 4.92 -0.94
CA LEU A 92 -19.82 3.86 0.08
C LEU A 92 -20.97 2.87 -0.09
N GLU A 93 -22.12 3.30 -0.62
CA GLU A 93 -23.24 2.40 -0.91
C GLU A 93 -22.86 1.42 -2.02
N TYR A 94 -22.15 1.91 -3.04
CA TYR A 94 -21.60 1.03 -4.09
C TYR A 94 -20.55 0.05 -3.57
N ARG A 95 -19.80 0.39 -2.52
CA ARG A 95 -18.87 -0.58 -1.90
C ARG A 95 -19.59 -1.75 -1.27
N GLU A 96 -20.71 -1.49 -0.59
CA GLU A 96 -21.54 -2.52 0.01
C GLU A 96 -22.15 -3.43 -1.07
N ILE A 97 -22.67 -2.84 -2.15
CA ILE A 97 -23.25 -3.60 -3.29
C ILE A 97 -22.19 -4.48 -3.97
N LEU A 98 -20.99 -3.93 -4.22
CA LEU A 98 -19.90 -4.69 -4.84
C LEU A 98 -19.39 -5.80 -3.90
N GLY A 99 -19.36 -5.53 -2.61
CA GLY A 99 -18.92 -6.44 -1.57
C GLY A 99 -17.45 -6.85 -1.69
N THR A 100 -17.12 -7.96 -1.04
CA THR A 100 -15.76 -8.52 -1.02
C THR A 100 -15.76 -9.98 -1.45
N THR A 101 -14.59 -10.46 -1.87
CA THR A 101 -14.29 -11.91 -1.94
C THR A 101 -13.74 -12.37 -0.60
N GLU A 102 -13.38 -13.65 -0.46
CA GLU A 102 -12.68 -14.15 0.73
C GLU A 102 -11.37 -13.40 1.05
N LYS A 103 -10.71 -12.84 0.02
CA LYS A 103 -9.36 -12.30 0.16
C LYS A 103 -9.26 -10.80 -0.12
N TYR A 104 -10.12 -10.25 -0.98
CA TYR A 104 -9.98 -8.88 -1.47
C TYR A 104 -11.34 -8.19 -1.68
N PRO A 105 -11.45 -6.88 -1.40
CA PRO A 105 -12.63 -6.10 -1.77
C PRO A 105 -12.78 -5.98 -3.29
N LYS A 106 -14.02 -6.01 -3.81
CA LYS A 106 -14.27 -5.80 -5.24
C LYS A 106 -14.26 -4.33 -5.65
N TRP A 107 -14.31 -3.43 -4.68
CA TRP A 107 -14.39 -1.98 -4.88
C TRP A 107 -13.02 -1.27 -4.83
N ALA A 108 -11.92 -2.00 -4.67
CA ALA A 108 -10.57 -1.43 -4.69
C ALA A 108 -9.57 -2.32 -5.42
N VAL A 109 -8.62 -1.68 -6.11
CA VAL A 109 -7.53 -2.35 -6.81
C VAL A 109 -6.22 -1.59 -6.61
N ALA A 110 -5.15 -2.35 -6.38
CA ALA A 110 -3.80 -1.79 -6.28
C ALA A 110 -3.11 -1.88 -7.64
N TYR A 111 -2.70 -0.72 -8.17
CA TYR A 111 -1.82 -0.62 -9.33
C TYR A 111 -0.37 -0.63 -8.84
N LYS A 112 0.42 -1.64 -9.21
CA LYS A 112 1.83 -1.74 -8.83
C LYS A 112 2.71 -1.11 -9.90
N TYR A 113 3.65 -0.26 -9.49
CA TYR A 113 4.65 0.26 -10.41
C TYR A 113 5.67 -0.82 -10.75
N PRO A 114 6.19 -0.85 -11.99
CA PRO A 114 7.24 -1.80 -12.35
C PRO A 114 8.42 -1.65 -11.38
N PRO A 115 9.00 -2.77 -10.91
CA PRO A 115 10.20 -2.72 -10.09
C PRO A 115 11.33 -2.08 -10.90
N GLN A 116 12.20 -1.34 -10.23
CA GLN A 116 13.42 -0.86 -10.86
C GLN A 116 14.27 -2.07 -11.24
N GLN A 117 14.53 -2.22 -12.54
CA GLN A 117 15.40 -3.27 -13.05
C GLN A 117 16.82 -2.74 -13.06
N VAL A 118 17.75 -3.53 -12.53
CA VAL A 118 19.18 -3.28 -12.58
C VAL A 118 19.84 -4.50 -13.20
N GLU A 119 20.82 -4.27 -14.06
CA GLU A 119 21.65 -5.34 -14.62
C GLU A 119 22.75 -5.69 -13.62
N THR A 120 23.03 -6.99 -13.46
CA THR A 120 24.11 -7.51 -12.62
C THR A 120 24.71 -8.77 -13.23
N ILE A 121 25.88 -9.17 -12.74
CA ILE A 121 26.61 -10.35 -13.22
C ILE A 121 26.34 -11.50 -12.25
N ILE A 122 25.98 -12.66 -12.80
CA ILE A 122 25.87 -13.89 -11.99
C ILE A 122 27.27 -14.36 -11.62
N GLU A 123 27.62 -14.33 -10.34
CA GLU A 123 28.92 -14.81 -9.85
C GLU A 123 28.93 -16.33 -9.67
N LYS A 124 27.83 -16.90 -9.16
CA LYS A 124 27.76 -18.32 -8.80
C LYS A 124 26.33 -18.85 -8.80
N ILE A 125 26.16 -20.10 -9.24
CA ILE A 125 24.92 -20.86 -9.11
C ILE A 125 25.13 -22.02 -8.16
N GLU A 126 24.30 -22.13 -7.13
CA GLU A 126 24.31 -23.24 -6.16
C GLU A 126 23.03 -24.08 -6.29
N LEU A 127 23.19 -25.41 -6.21
CA LEU A 127 22.08 -26.37 -6.28
C LEU A 127 21.87 -27.01 -4.90
N ASN A 128 20.69 -26.78 -4.34
CA ASN A 128 20.29 -27.33 -3.04
C ASN A 128 19.33 -28.52 -3.23
N VAL A 129 19.72 -29.68 -2.70
CA VAL A 129 18.88 -30.90 -2.71
C VAL A 129 17.91 -30.85 -1.53
N ARG A 130 16.61 -30.88 -1.81
CA ARG A 130 15.59 -31.02 -0.76
C ARG A 130 15.30 -32.49 -0.52
N LYS A 131 15.17 -32.85 0.76
CA LYS A 131 15.03 -34.24 1.25
C LYS A 131 13.87 -35.07 0.66
N ASN A 132 13.01 -34.53 -0.22
CA ASN A 132 11.97 -35.28 -0.97
C ASN A 132 11.28 -34.49 -2.12
N ARG A 133 11.84 -33.38 -2.66
CA ARG A 133 11.10 -32.51 -3.62
C ARG A 133 11.94 -31.83 -4.72
N GLY A 134 12.95 -32.51 -5.25
CA GLY A 134 13.76 -31.99 -6.36
C GLY A 134 14.85 -30.97 -5.94
N TYR A 135 15.46 -30.35 -6.95
CA TYR A 135 16.55 -29.37 -6.80
C TYR A 135 15.99 -27.94 -6.77
N ASN A 136 16.48 -27.10 -5.87
CA ASN A 136 16.32 -25.66 -5.95
C ASN A 136 17.66 -25.02 -6.32
N SER A 137 17.68 -24.19 -7.36
CA SER A 137 18.83 -23.34 -7.67
C SER A 137 18.75 -22.02 -6.93
N THR A 138 19.89 -21.52 -6.46
CA THR A 138 20.05 -20.17 -5.90
C THR A 138 21.21 -19.51 -6.61
N CYS A 139 21.02 -18.26 -6.99
CA CYS A 139 21.99 -17.48 -7.73
C CYS A 139 22.62 -16.42 -6.81
N SER A 140 23.95 -16.32 -6.82
CA SER A 140 24.69 -15.18 -6.28
C SER A 140 24.92 -14.20 -7.42
N ILE A 141 24.58 -12.93 -7.18
CA ILE A 141 24.62 -11.81 -8.12
C ILE A 141 25.40 -10.65 -7.53
#